data_AF-A0A511DLQ4-F1
#
_entry.id   AF-A0A511DLQ4-F1
#
_cell.length_a   1.000
_cell.length_b   1.000
_cell.length_c   1.000
_cell.angle_alpha   90.00
_cell.angle_beta   90.00
_cell.angle_gamma   90.00
#
_symmetry.space_group_name_H-M   'P 1'
#
loop_
_entity.id
_entity.type
_entity.pdbx_description
1 polymer ?
#
loop_
_entity_poly.entity_id
_entity_poly.type
_entity_poly.pdbx_seq_one_letter_code
_entity_poly.pdbx_strand_id
1 'polypeptide(L)'
;MNHQEMALELCDGFTPHDLIALGQLNQDALDAQSAARQALLDHVNAMWDKAKADGHAPADDPRFSAVAGLRDLAAELLSNSYNVNGH
;
A
#
# COMPACT_ATOMS: atom_id res chain seq x y z
N MET A 1 -17.53 -10.52 0.50
CA MET A 1 -16.74 -9.30 0.71
C MET A 1 -15.40 -9.52 0.06
N ASN A 2 -15.06 -8.69 -0.91
CA ASN A 2 -13.77 -8.75 -1.60
C ASN A 2 -12.71 -8.15 -0.65
N HIS A 3 -11.54 -8.79 -0.51
CA HIS A 3 -10.45 -8.25 0.33
C HIS A 3 -10.01 -6.84 -0.07
N GLN A 4 -10.17 -6.49 -1.35
CA GLN A 4 -9.94 -5.15 -1.85
C GLN A 4 -10.90 -4.12 -1.25
N GLU A 5 -12.20 -4.45 -1.11
CA GLU A 5 -13.19 -3.57 -0.48
C GLU A 5 -12.83 -3.32 0.99
N MET A 6 -12.41 -4.36 1.71
CA MET A 6 -11.93 -4.22 3.08
C MET A 6 -10.65 -3.38 3.18
N ALA A 7 -9.73 -3.51 2.21
CA ALA A 7 -8.52 -2.72 2.18
C ALA A 7 -8.83 -1.22 1.99
N LEU A 8 -9.80 -0.89 1.13
CA LEU A 8 -10.25 0.49 0.95
C LEU A 8 -10.87 1.05 2.24
N GLU A 9 -11.72 0.27 2.92
CA GLU A 9 -12.29 0.68 4.22
C GLU A 9 -11.19 0.90 5.28
N LEU A 10 -10.16 0.03 5.31
CA LEU A 10 -9.01 0.22 6.17
C LEU A 10 -8.22 1.48 5.82
N CYS A 11 -7.98 1.75 4.54
CA CYS A 11 -7.30 2.97 4.09
C CYS A 11 -8.05 4.22 4.57
N ASP A 12 -9.36 4.30 4.30
CA ASP A 12 -10.20 5.45 4.66
C ASP A 12 -10.17 5.71 6.18
N GLY A 13 -10.26 4.65 6.99
CA GLY A 13 -10.23 4.75 8.44
C GLY A 13 -8.83 5.03 9.02
N PHE A 14 -7.77 4.54 8.37
CA PHE A 14 -6.40 4.60 8.90
C PHE A 14 -5.64 5.86 8.48
N THR A 15 -5.83 6.35 7.25
CA THR A 15 -5.08 7.47 6.68
C THR A 15 -5.00 8.71 7.58
N PRO A 16 -6.08 9.19 8.23
CA PRO A 16 -5.99 10.35 9.12
C PRO A 16 -5.03 10.13 10.30
N HIS A 17 -4.97 8.91 10.84
CA HIS A 17 -4.09 8.57 11.96
C HIS A 17 -2.64 8.41 11.52
N ASP A 18 -2.40 7.81 10.36
CA ASP A 18 -1.06 7.64 9.80
C ASP A 18 -0.41 8.99 9.49
N LEU A 19 -1.16 9.91 8.87
CA LEU A 19 -0.68 11.27 8.58
C LEU A 19 -0.28 12.03 9.86
N ILE A 20 -1.08 11.92 10.93
CA ILE A 20 -0.75 12.54 12.23
C ILE A 20 0.54 11.93 12.80
N ALA A 21 0.69 10.60 12.77
CA ALA A 21 1.88 9.93 13.27
C ALA A 21 3.13 10.31 12.46
N LEU A 22 3.00 10.40 11.14
CA LEU A 22 4.09 10.81 10.25
C LEU A 22 4.48 12.26 10.46
N GLY A 23 3.52 13.17 10.64
CA GLY A 23 3.79 14.58 10.91
C GLY A 23 4.56 14.86 12.22
N GLN A 24 4.75 13.85 13.07
CA GLN A 24 5.56 13.94 14.30
C GLN A 24 7.01 13.49 14.10
N LEU A 25 7.34 12.90 12.95
CA LEU A 25 8.67 12.41 12.63
C LEU A 25 9.58 13.54 12.14
N ASN A 26 10.89 13.37 12.35
CA ASN A 26 11.88 14.18 11.67
C ASN A 26 12.10 13.68 10.23
N GLN A 27 12.87 14.45 9.46
CA GLN A 27 13.12 14.15 8.05
C GLN A 27 13.73 12.77 7.82
N ASP A 28 14.78 12.41 8.56
CA ASP A 28 15.44 11.11 8.41
C ASP A 28 14.46 9.93 8.67
N ALA A 29 13.58 10.08 9.65
CA ALA A 29 12.57 9.07 9.97
C ALA A 29 11.44 9.03 8.91
N LEU A 30 11.04 10.18 8.34
CA LEU A 30 10.10 10.23 7.22
C LEU A 30 10.66 9.57 5.96
N ASP A 31 11.93 9.80 5.65
CA ASP A 31 12.61 9.16 4.52
C ASP A 31 12.71 7.64 4.74
N ALA A 32 13.04 7.21 5.96
CA ALA A 32 13.05 5.79 6.32
C ALA A 32 11.66 5.13 6.19
N GLN A 33 10.60 5.83 6.62
CA GLN A 33 9.22 5.36 6.44
C GLN A 33 8.84 5.26 4.96
N SER A 34 9.19 6.25 4.15
CA SER A 34 8.93 6.24 2.71
C SER A 34 9.64 5.08 2.02
N ALA A 35 10.91 4.85 2.34
CA ALA A 35 11.68 3.73 1.78
C ALA A 35 11.10 2.36 2.19
N ALA A 36 10.71 2.19 3.45
CA ALA A 36 10.11 0.94 3.94
C ALA A 36 8.76 0.64 3.26
N ARG A 37 7.92 1.67 3.07
CA ARG A 37 6.61 1.54 2.41
C ARG A 37 6.75 1.27 0.92
N GLN A 38 7.73 1.89 0.26
CA GLN A 38 8.07 1.58 -1.13
C GLN A 38 8.49 0.11 -1.26
N ALA A 39 9.37 -0.38 -0.39
CA ALA A 39 9.81 -1.78 -0.41
C ALA A 39 8.65 -2.77 -0.19
N LEU A 40 7.67 -2.42 0.68
CA LEU A 40 6.46 -3.21 0.85
C LEU A 40 5.61 -3.23 -0.42
N LEU A 41 5.35 -2.06 -1.03
CA LEU A 41 4.57 -1.98 -2.26
C LEU A 41 5.23 -2.77 -3.40
N ASP A 42 6.55 -2.65 -3.56
CA ASP A 42 7.32 -3.38 -4.56
C ASP A 42 7.22 -4.90 -4.34
N HIS A 43 7.30 -5.36 -3.10
CA HIS A 43 7.16 -6.77 -2.76
C HIS A 43 5.80 -7.33 -3.18
N VAL A 44 4.69 -6.63 -2.88
CA VAL A 44 3.35 -7.08 -3.25
C VAL A 44 3.12 -6.97 -4.76
N ASN A 45 3.62 -5.91 -5.41
CA ASN A 45 3.60 -5.79 -6.87
C ASN A 45 4.34 -6.96 -7.56
N ALA A 46 5.47 -7.40 -7.01
CA ALA A 46 6.19 -8.54 -7.55
C ALA A 46 5.37 -9.85 -7.50
N MET A 47 4.54 -10.05 -6.47
CA MET A 47 3.61 -11.19 -6.42
C MET A 47 2.56 -11.10 -7.53
N TRP A 48 2.02 -9.90 -7.75
CA TRP A 48 1.05 -9.64 -8.81
C TRP A 48 1.64 -9.86 -10.20
N ASP A 49 2.83 -9.35 -10.45
CA ASP A 49 3.53 -9.49 -11.72
C ASP A 49 3.93 -10.94 -11.98
N LYS A 50 4.34 -11.66 -10.93
CA LYS A 50 4.56 -13.10 -11.03
C LYS A 50 3.28 -13.85 -11.44
N ALA A 51 2.13 -13.52 -10.86
CA ALA A 51 0.87 -14.14 -11.26
C ALA A 51 0.55 -13.91 -12.76
N LYS A 52 0.78 -12.69 -13.25
CA LYS A 52 0.64 -12.37 -14.68
C LYS A 52 1.62 -13.17 -15.54
N ALA A 53 2.88 -13.28 -15.12
CA ALA A 53 3.91 -14.04 -15.83
C ALA A 53 3.58 -15.55 -15.88
N ASP A 54 2.94 -16.08 -14.84
CA ASP A 54 2.46 -17.46 -14.78
C ASP A 54 1.16 -17.69 -15.60
N GLY A 55 0.68 -16.68 -16.32
CA GLY A 55 -0.47 -16.76 -17.23
C GLY A 55 -1.82 -16.51 -16.56
N HIS A 56 -1.85 -16.02 -15.32
CA HIS A 56 -3.10 -15.63 -14.67
C HIS A 56 -3.52 -14.20 -15.04
N ALA A 57 -4.83 -13.95 -14.96
CA ALA A 57 -5.40 -12.61 -15.00
C ALA A 57 -5.82 -12.22 -13.55
N PRO A 58 -4.89 -11.79 -12.69
CA PRO A 58 -5.16 -11.57 -11.27
C PRO A 58 -6.23 -10.50 -10.98
N ALA A 59 -6.51 -9.59 -11.92
CA ALA A 59 -7.60 -8.63 -11.81
C ALA A 59 -8.99 -9.29 -11.89
N ASP A 60 -9.11 -10.39 -12.62
CA ASP A 60 -10.38 -11.09 -12.89
C ASP A 60 -10.53 -12.36 -12.04
N ASP A 61 -9.53 -12.69 -11.23
CA ASP A 61 -9.43 -13.94 -10.48
C ASP A 61 -9.55 -13.68 -8.98
N PRO A 62 -10.67 -14.09 -8.33
CA PRO A 62 -10.92 -13.85 -6.91
C PRO A 62 -9.82 -14.38 -5.96
N ARG A 63 -9.02 -15.35 -6.41
CA ARG A 63 -7.89 -15.89 -5.63
C ARG A 63 -6.83 -14.84 -5.34
N PHE A 64 -6.73 -13.80 -6.18
CA PHE A 64 -5.79 -12.70 -6.02
C PHE A 64 -6.41 -11.48 -5.32
N SER A 65 -7.66 -11.55 -4.86
CA SER A 65 -8.32 -10.43 -4.17
C SER A 65 -7.53 -9.93 -2.94
N ALA A 66 -6.89 -10.83 -2.20
CA ALA A 66 -6.04 -10.45 -1.06
C ALA A 66 -4.77 -9.71 -1.52
N VAL A 67 -4.17 -10.12 -2.64
CA VAL A 67 -3.02 -9.43 -3.23
C VAL A 67 -3.46 -8.05 -3.73
N ALA A 68 -4.62 -7.93 -4.40
CA ALA A 68 -5.18 -6.65 -4.82
C ALA A 68 -5.36 -5.70 -3.63
N GLY A 69 -6.01 -6.16 -2.56
CA GLY A 69 -6.21 -5.34 -1.36
C GLY A 69 -4.90 -4.92 -0.68
N LEU A 70 -3.91 -5.80 -0.59
CA LEU A 70 -2.60 -5.43 -0.04
C LEU A 70 -1.84 -4.42 -0.91
N ARG A 71 -2.02 -4.45 -2.23
CA ARG A 71 -1.44 -3.45 -3.14
C ARG A 71 -2.04 -2.09 -2.90
N ASP A 72 -3.37 -2.01 -2.81
CA ASP A 72 -4.08 -0.75 -2.57
C ASP A 72 -3.69 -0.17 -1.19
N LEU A 73 -3.62 -1.01 -0.16
CA LEU A 73 -3.17 -0.59 1.17
C LEU A 73 -1.71 -0.10 1.18
N ALA A 74 -0.79 -0.86 0.57
CA ALA A 74 0.62 -0.48 0.53
C ALA A 74 0.83 0.82 -0.29
N ALA A 75 0.07 1.00 -1.36
CA ALA A 75 0.09 2.22 -2.16
C ALA A 75 -0.41 3.44 -1.36
N GLU A 76 -1.49 3.29 -0.59
CA GLU A 76 -2.02 4.35 0.27
C GLU A 76 -1.02 4.76 1.36
N LEU A 77 -0.42 3.77 2.05
CA LEU A 77 0.60 4.04 3.07
C LEU A 77 1.78 4.83 2.49
N LEU A 78 2.25 4.45 1.31
CA LEU A 78 3.31 5.18 0.60
C LEU A 78 2.85 6.59 0.21
N SER A 79 1.63 6.75 -0.28
CA SER A 79 1.08 8.07 -0.60
C SER A 79 1.04 8.98 0.63
N ASN A 80 0.67 8.46 1.80
CA ASN A 80 0.65 9.21 3.05
C ASN A 80 2.04 9.74 3.43
N SER A 81 3.10 8.95 3.20
CA SER A 81 4.47 9.39 3.47
C SER A 81 4.91 10.54 2.56
N TYR A 82 4.52 10.52 1.28
CA TYR A 82 4.80 11.60 0.35
C TYR A 82 3.98 12.86 0.63
N ASN A 83 2.72 12.71 1.04
CA ASN A 83 1.84 13.84 1.38
C ASN A 83 2.40 14.67 2.55
N VAL A 84 3.09 14.04 3.51
CA VAL A 84 3.75 14.75 4.62
C VAL A 84 5.10 15.33 4.21
N ASN A 85 5.82 14.68 3.29
CA ASN A 85 7.16 15.11 2.84
C ASN A 85 7.14 16.28 1.83
N GLY A 86 5.99 16.56 1.22
CA GLY A 86 5.80 17.64 0.24
C GLY A 86 5.54 19.03 0.85
N HIS A 87 5.68 19.19 2.18
CA HIS A 87 5.46 20.44 2.92
C HIS A 87 6.76 21.07 3.44
#